data_AF-A0A964LJB8-F1
#
_entry.id   AF-A0A964LJB8-F1
#
_cell.length_a   1.000
_cell.length_b   1.000
_cell.length_c   1.000
_cell.angle_alpha   90.00
_cell.angle_beta   90.00
_cell.angle_gamma   90.00
#
_symmetry.space_group_name_H-M   'P 1'
#
loop_
_entity.id
_entity.type
_entity.pdbx_description
1 polymer ?
#
loop_
_entity_poly.entity_id
_entity_poly.type
_entity_poly.pdbx_seq_one_letter_code
_entity_poly.pdbx_strand_id
1 'polypeptide(L)'
;MAIPSSMAISRIKGTYTLDAETVRVLNALAKRWGTSKSDVLRRAIRVAAAGLEPPGATVLDQLQGRVALTNAAAGRWAAAVRTERRTR
;
A
#
# COMPACT_ATOMS: atom_id res chain seq x y z
N MET A 1 -5.79 12.22 21.43
CA MET A 1 -5.41 11.00 20.68
C MET A 1 -4.82 11.43 19.35
N ALA A 2 -3.49 11.42 19.23
CA ALA A 2 -2.79 11.95 18.06
C ALA A 2 -2.72 10.86 16.97
N ILE A 3 -3.27 11.14 15.80
CA ILE A 3 -3.01 10.35 14.59
C ILE A 3 -1.52 10.54 14.27
N PRO A 4 -0.71 9.47 14.11
CA PRO A 4 0.70 9.67 13.80
C PRO A 4 0.80 10.38 12.45
N SER A 5 1.29 11.61 12.49
CA SER A 5 1.74 12.39 11.34
C SER A 5 2.59 11.48 10.45
N SER A 6 2.24 11.34 9.17
CA SER A 6 3.09 10.58 8.25
C SER A 6 4.49 11.19 8.29
N MET A 7 5.50 10.43 8.71
CA MET A 7 6.90 10.86 8.62
C MET A 7 7.15 11.33 7.18
N ALA A 8 7.51 12.61 7.02
CA ALA A 8 7.90 13.15 5.73
C ALA A 8 9.20 12.46 5.31
N ILE A 9 9.09 11.47 4.42
CA ILE A 9 10.26 10.78 3.87
C ILE A 9 10.94 11.76 2.90
N SER A 10 12.18 12.15 3.20
CA SER A 10 13.00 12.93 2.26
C SER A 10 13.10 12.21 0.92
N ARG A 11 12.63 12.88 -0.14
CA ARG A 11 12.63 12.33 -1.50
C ARG A 11 13.77 12.93 -2.31
N ILE A 12 14.64 12.08 -2.83
CA ILE A 12 15.64 12.44 -3.83
C ILE A 12 15.04 12.16 -5.22
N LYS A 13 15.11 13.14 -6.13
CA LYS A 13 14.70 12.94 -7.53
C LYS A 13 15.87 12.35 -8.30
N GLY A 14 15.65 11.17 -8.90
CA GLY A 14 16.55 10.57 -9.88
C GLY A 14 15.88 10.52 -11.24
N THR A 15 16.66 10.74 -12.31
CA THR A 15 16.22 10.53 -13.70
C THR A 15 16.91 9.29 -14.22
N TYR A 16 16.14 8.34 -14.75
CA TYR A 16 16.64 7.10 -15.34
C TYR A 16 15.96 6.87 -16.69
N THR A 17 16.64 6.14 -17.57
CA THR A 17 16.07 5.66 -18.83
C THR A 17 15.64 4.20 -18.64
N LEU A 18 14.44 3.86 -19.10
CA LEU A 18 13.93 2.49 -19.14
C LEU A 18 13.57 2.15 -20.57
N ASP A 19 13.65 0.87 -20.91
CA ASP A 19 13.12 0.37 -22.16
C ASP A 19 11.58 0.43 -22.19
N ALA A 20 11.03 0.37 -23.39
CA ALA A 20 9.59 0.52 -23.61
C ALA A 20 8.75 -0.59 -22.96
N GLU A 21 9.29 -1.80 -22.84
CA GLU A 21 8.61 -2.93 -22.23
C GLU A 21 8.49 -2.74 -20.73
N THR A 22 9.58 -2.36 -20.06
CA THR A 22 9.60 -2.06 -18.62
C THR A 22 8.60 -0.95 -18.28
N VAL A 23 8.53 0.12 -19.08
CA VAL A 23 7.55 1.19 -18.88
C VAL A 23 6.11 0.67 -19.03
N ARG A 24 5.85 -0.21 -20.00
CA ARG A 24 4.53 -0.80 -20.21
C ARG A 24 4.10 -1.66 -19.02
N VAL A 25 4.98 -2.51 -18.51
CA VAL A 25 4.74 -3.33 -17.31
C VAL A 25 4.49 -2.45 -16.09
N LEU A 26 5.31 -1.42 -15.88
CA LEU A 26 5.16 -0.48 -14.76
C LEU A 26 3.81 0.23 -14.78
N ASN A 27 3.33 0.64 -15.96
CA ASN A 27 2.01 1.26 -16.13
C ASN A 27 0.88 0.29 -15.79
N ALA A 28 0.96 -0.96 -16.24
CA ALA A 28 -0.04 -1.97 -15.96
C ALA A 28 -0.13 -2.27 -14.46
N LEU A 29 1.02 -2.38 -13.78
CA LEU A 29 1.09 -2.56 -12.33
C LEU A 29 0.51 -1.38 -11.57
N ALA A 30 0.86 -0.15 -11.97
CA ALA A 30 0.34 1.07 -11.34
C ALA A 30 -1.19 1.14 -11.42
N LYS A 31 -1.76 0.81 -12.60
CA LYS A 31 -3.21 0.74 -12.79
C LYS A 31 -3.86 -0.36 -11.94
N ARG A 32 -3.26 -1.55 -11.93
CA ARG A 32 -3.78 -2.70 -11.17
C ARG A 32 -3.78 -2.46 -9.66
N TRP A 33 -2.79 -1.74 -9.15
CA TRP A 33 -2.66 -1.46 -7.72
C TRP A 33 -3.25 -0.10 -7.29
N GLY A 34 -3.77 0.70 -8.23
CA GLY A 34 -4.31 2.03 -7.94
C GLY A 34 -3.28 2.98 -7.33
N THR A 35 -2.01 2.90 -7.75
CA THR A 35 -0.90 3.67 -7.18
C THR A 35 -0.02 4.31 -8.27
N SER A 36 0.96 5.13 -7.87
CA SER A 36 1.85 5.82 -8.80
C SER A 36 2.95 4.91 -9.35
N LYS A 37 3.45 5.18 -10.56
CA LYS A 37 4.60 4.45 -11.15
C LYS A 37 5.82 4.46 -10.24
N SER A 38 6.09 5.59 -9.60
CA SER A 38 7.20 5.76 -8.65
C SER A 38 7.02 4.89 -7.39
N ASP A 39 5.80 4.69 -6.92
CA ASP A 39 5.53 3.79 -5.79
C ASP A 39 5.65 2.33 -6.18
N VAL A 40 5.19 1.95 -7.39
CA VAL A 40 5.42 0.59 -7.92
C VAL A 40 6.91 0.30 -8.02
N LEU A 41 7.69 1.20 -8.64
CA LEU A 41 9.13 1.03 -8.78
C LEU A 41 9.83 0.93 -7.42
N ARG A 42 9.49 1.83 -6.48
CA ARG A 42 10.03 1.78 -5.11
C ARG A 42 9.71 0.44 -4.44
N ARG A 43 8.49 -0.06 -4.60
CA ARG A 43 8.06 -1.33 -4.00
C ARG A 43 8.81 -2.51 -4.64
N ALA A 44 8.96 -2.53 -5.96
CA ALA A 44 9.72 -3.54 -6.68
C ALA A 44 11.18 -3.59 -6.22
N ILE A 45 11.86 -2.44 -6.11
CA ILE A 45 13.24 -2.34 -5.61
C ILE A 45 13.35 -2.87 -4.19
N ARG A 46 12.42 -2.50 -3.30
CA ARG A 46 12.43 -2.98 -1.90
C ARG A 46 12.22 -4.48 -1.79
N VAL A 47 11.31 -5.04 -2.58
CA VAL A 47 11.03 -6.48 -2.62
C VAL A 47 12.26 -7.24 -3.12
N ALA A 48 12.85 -6.79 -4.24
CA ALA A 48 14.09 -7.37 -4.78
C ALA A 48 15.26 -7.27 -3.78
N ALA A 49 15.46 -6.12 -3.14
CA ALA A 49 16.53 -5.92 -2.15
C ALA A 49 16.35 -6.76 -0.89
N ALA A 50 15.11 -7.07 -0.51
CA ALA A 50 14.82 -7.91 0.64
C ALA A 50 14.94 -9.41 0.33
N GLY A 51 15.15 -9.82 -0.93
CA GLY A 51 15.10 -11.21 -1.36
C GLY A 51 13.73 -11.86 -1.09
N LEU A 52 12.70 -11.04 -0.89
CA LEU A 52 11.36 -11.52 -0.57
C LEU A 52 10.62 -11.74 -1.88
N GLU A 53 10.08 -12.94 -2.07
CA GLU A 53 9.00 -13.11 -3.04
C GLU A 53 7.81 -12.22 -2.62
N PRO A 54 7.06 -11.64 -3.58
CA PRO A 54 5.93 -10.79 -3.25
C PRO A 54 4.98 -11.55 -2.32
N PRO A 55 4.65 -11.01 -1.14
CA PRO A 55 3.76 -11.71 -0.23
C PRO A 55 2.43 -11.96 -0.92
N GLY A 56 2.06 -13.23 -1.05
CA GLY A 56 0.75 -13.63 -1.57
C GLY A 56 -0.37 -13.04 -0.73
N ALA A 57 -1.60 -12.99 -1.28
CA ALA A 57 -2.77 -12.46 -0.58
C ALA A 57 -2.94 -13.02 0.85
N THR A 58 -2.50 -14.25 1.07
CA THR A 58 -2.52 -14.96 2.36
C THR A 58 -1.66 -14.30 3.44
N VAL A 59 -0.59 -13.58 3.11
CA VAL A 59 0.28 -12.92 4.10
C VAL A 59 -0.43 -11.73 4.73
N LEU A 60 -1.26 -11.01 3.96
CA LEU A 60 -2.07 -9.93 4.49
C LEU A 60 -3.12 -10.48 5.47
N ASP A 61 -3.77 -11.58 5.11
CA ASP A 61 -4.75 -12.24 5.98
C ASP A 61 -4.10 -12.75 7.28
N GLN A 62 -2.90 -13.33 7.19
CA GLN A 62 -2.13 -13.77 8.37
C GLN A 62 -1.73 -12.60 9.27
N LEU A 63 -1.28 -11.48 8.68
CA LEU A 63 -0.92 -10.29 9.44
C LEU A 63 -2.16 -9.71 10.14
N GLN A 64 -3.27 -9.56 9.41
CA GLN A 64 -4.54 -9.07 9.94
C GLN A 64 -5.04 -9.95 11.09
N GLY A 65 -4.92 -11.27 10.98
CA GLY A 65 -5.22 -12.21 12.06
C GLY A 65 -4.38 -11.99 13.32
N ARG A 66 -3.07 -11.76 13.17
CA ARG A 66 -2.15 -11.53 14.31
C ARG A 66 -2.42 -10.23 15.07
N VAL A 67 -2.86 -9.18 14.39
CA VAL A 67 -3.20 -7.90 15.03
C VAL A 67 -4.70 -7.74 15.31
N ALA A 68 -5.47 -8.83 15.23
CA ALA A 68 -6.92 -8.87 15.42
C ALA A 68 -7.71 -7.86 14.56
N LEU A 69 -7.15 -7.44 13.43
CA LEU A 69 -7.79 -6.58 12.43
C LEU A 69 -8.66 -7.42 11.50
N THR A 70 -9.71 -8.01 12.05
CA THR A 70 -10.65 -8.85 11.30
C THR A 70 -11.63 -8.00 10.48
N ASN A 71 -12.21 -8.58 9.43
CA ASN A 71 -13.27 -7.94 8.65
C ASN A 71 -14.46 -7.50 9.52
N ALA A 72 -14.78 -8.26 10.58
CA ALA A 72 -15.80 -7.88 11.54
C ALA A 72 -15.41 -6.64 12.35
N ALA A 73 -14.15 -6.53 12.79
CA ALA A 73 -13.65 -5.34 13.48
C ALA A 73 -13.65 -4.10 12.57
N ALA A 74 -13.22 -4.26 11.32
CA ALA A 74 -13.28 -3.21 10.30
C ALA A 74 -14.73 -2.76 10.01
N GLY A 75 -15.66 -3.71 9.92
CA GLY A 75 -17.09 -3.43 9.73
C GLY A 75 -17.70 -2.64 10.88
N ARG A 76 -17.42 -3.02 12.13
CA ARG A 76 -17.87 -2.29 13.32
C ARG A 76 -17.33 -0.86 13.35
N TRP A 77 -16.04 -0.68 13.08
CA TRP A 77 -15.43 0.64 13.01
C TRP A 77 -16.08 1.52 11.93
N ALA A 78 -16.27 0.97 10.72
CA ALA A 78 -16.90 1.69 9.62
C ALA A 78 -18.37 2.06 9.93
N ALA A 79 -19.11 1.20 10.65
CA ALA A 79 -20.45 1.52 11.11
C ALA A 79 -20.44 2.66 12.13
N ALA A 80 -19.55 2.61 13.12
CA ALA A 80 -19.41 3.65 14.15
C ALA A 80 -19.10 5.03 13.52
N VAL A 81 -18.14 5.09 12.60
CA VAL A 81 -17.77 6.33 11.88
C VAL A 81 -18.95 6.86 11.05
N ARG A 82 -19.74 5.99 10.41
CA ARG A 82 -20.93 6.42 9.65
C ARG A 82 -22.02 6.97 10.55
N THR A 83 -22.23 6.36 11.73
CA THR A 83 -23.19 6.87 12.72
C THR A 83 -22.75 8.25 13.22
N GLU A 84 -21.48 8.40 13.61
CA GLU A 84 -20.90 9.68 14.05
C GLU A 84 -21.09 10.80 13.02
N ARG A 85 -20.91 10.49 11.73
CA ARG A 85 -21.10 11.44 10.62
C ARG A 85 -22.54 11.78 10.32
N ARG A 86 -23.52 10.96 10.73
CA ARG A 86 -24.95 11.25 10.56
C ARG A 86 -25.52 12.07 11.72
N THR A 87 -24.89 11.99 12.88
CA THR A 87 -25.29 12.73 14.10
C THR A 87 -24.58 14.07 14.23
N ARG A 88 -23.83 14.50 13.21
CA ARG A 88 -23.13 15.78 13.10
C ARG A 88 -23.68 16.55 11.91
#